data_AF-A0A537J284-F1
#
_entry.id   AF-A0A537J284-F1
#
_cell.length_a   1.000
_cell.length_b   1.000
_cell.length_c   1.000
_cell.angle_alpha   90.00
_cell.angle_beta   90.00
_cell.angle_gamma   90.00
#
_symmetry.space_group_name_H-M   'P 1'
#
loop_
_entity.id
_entity.type
_entity.pdbx_description
1 polymer ?
#
loop_
_entity_poly.entity_id
_entity_poly.type
_entity_poly.pdbx_seq_one_letter_code
_entity_poly.pdbx_strand_id
1 'polypeptide(L)'
;MIIPIQWHTDDDHLSFIAGMGKLQIREVKEHQVTTLESMAKLHGGIPWKPDRGSIDTYKRLAHQADLQRQWRTTKKPIFEILPSENDVGFFNLPAPSPHDMFFDFEGDPFVGTNGLEYLFGWLYQDKYYDLWAKNDLEEKQALENFMDTVMKILDADPSMHIYHFGAYEQSALKRLVGKYAIREEELDNLLRAGVFVNLHSITRHAIIAGVESYSLKDLEKLHGYIRKVDLRTVASHKLLYEGLLESGSVEDVDEETRSIVRDYNEDDCISTKHLRNWLEEQRTAVIAKGIPIPRPKPEDGKPPENIADHLKRIQPLFDALVKDVPIEKENRTDEQEAKWLLANMLDWYRREKKSFWWEVFRLQDLTDEELLEERDALSGLIYTAKREPVKKSFVDYYTFPEQETTITEGNVVRFRGKDIGTVHSINAETRVVVVKKYKASLDIQPTHLICADFISDKAKEQAIIRFAERVIQDGIDGKGSHRAARDLLMRKPPRTKGNLSELISAQARGIDWV
;
A
#
# COMPACT_ATOMS: atom_id res chain seq x y z
N MET A 1 35.78 -12.14 -1.95
CA MET A 1 35.66 -13.50 -2.50
C MET A 1 34.18 -13.78 -2.61
N ILE A 2 33.56 -13.30 -3.69
CA ILE A 2 32.12 -13.33 -3.92
C ILE A 2 31.83 -14.64 -4.66
N ILE A 3 31.01 -15.49 -4.04
CA ILE A 3 30.68 -16.81 -4.56
C ILE A 3 29.78 -16.63 -5.79
N PRO A 4 30.12 -17.23 -6.95
CA PRO A 4 29.33 -17.06 -8.16
C PRO A 4 27.96 -17.76 -8.06
N ILE A 5 26.96 -17.17 -8.71
CA ILE A 5 25.58 -17.66 -8.91
C ILE A 5 25.60 -18.92 -9.79
N GLN A 6 26.13 -20.01 -9.25
CA GLN A 6 26.20 -21.31 -9.93
C GLN A 6 25.62 -22.44 -9.08
N TRP A 7 25.09 -22.12 -7.89
CA TRP A 7 24.42 -23.06 -6.97
C TRP A 7 22.92 -23.26 -7.26
N HIS A 8 22.29 -22.43 -8.12
CA HIS A 8 20.82 -22.39 -8.24
C HIS A 8 20.17 -23.57 -8.99
N THR A 9 20.89 -24.30 -9.84
CA THR A 9 20.28 -25.36 -10.66
C THR A 9 20.22 -26.73 -10.01
N ASP A 10 21.02 -26.98 -8.98
CA ASP A 10 21.07 -28.27 -8.27
C ASP A 10 20.31 -28.25 -6.93
N ASP A 11 19.81 -27.08 -6.50
CA ASP A 11 19.04 -26.91 -5.27
C ASP A 11 17.53 -27.00 -5.54
N ASP A 12 16.88 -27.98 -4.92
CA ASP A 12 15.44 -28.27 -5.06
C ASP A 12 14.66 -27.84 -3.80
N HIS A 13 15.18 -26.89 -3.01
CA HIS A 13 14.53 -26.47 -1.76
C HIS A 13 13.18 -25.77 -1.99
N LEU A 14 12.25 -25.95 -1.05
CA LEU A 14 10.89 -25.38 -1.09
C LEU A 14 10.84 -23.85 -1.14
N SER A 15 11.88 -23.16 -0.67
CA SER A 15 11.96 -21.69 -0.72
C SER A 15 12.02 -21.12 -2.14
N PHE A 16 12.26 -21.96 -3.14
CA PHE A 16 12.18 -21.54 -4.54
C PHE A 16 10.75 -21.54 -5.08
N ILE A 17 9.77 -22.10 -4.38
CA ILE A 17 8.37 -22.06 -4.81
C ILE A 17 7.87 -20.62 -4.61
N ALA A 18 7.48 -19.96 -5.70
CA ALA A 18 7.02 -18.58 -5.65
C ALA A 18 5.78 -18.45 -4.75
N GLY A 19 5.77 -17.46 -3.86
CA GLY A 19 4.67 -17.25 -2.91
C GLY A 19 4.63 -18.23 -1.73
N MET A 20 5.58 -19.17 -1.62
CA MET A 20 5.65 -20.08 -0.48
C MET A 20 6.42 -19.43 0.69
N GLY A 21 5.69 -19.07 1.75
CA GLY A 21 6.25 -18.50 2.97
C GLY A 21 6.86 -19.54 3.93
N LYS A 22 7.51 -19.04 4.98
CA LYS A 22 8.21 -19.88 5.98
C LYS A 22 7.25 -20.80 6.74
N LEU A 23 6.02 -20.36 6.97
CA LEU A 23 5.01 -21.13 7.67
C LEU A 23 4.55 -22.33 6.84
N GLN A 24 4.28 -22.12 5.54
CA GLN A 24 3.92 -23.21 4.63
C GLN A 24 5.07 -24.20 4.44
N ILE A 25 6.33 -23.72 4.38
CA ILE A 25 7.51 -24.60 4.30
C ILE A 25 7.60 -25.49 5.54
N ARG A 26 7.34 -24.97 6.74
CA ARG A 26 7.37 -25.75 7.97
C ARG A 26 6.27 -26.82 7.97
N GLU A 27 5.05 -26.44 7.60
CA GLU A 27 3.90 -27.34 7.53
C GLU A 27 4.20 -28.56 6.65
N VAL A 28 4.59 -28.36 5.39
CA VAL A 28 4.76 -29.49 4.47
C VAL A 28 5.96 -30.37 4.82
N LYS A 29 6.98 -29.82 5.51
CA LYS A 29 8.12 -30.58 6.02
C LYS A 29 7.72 -31.59 7.10
N GLU A 30 6.72 -31.29 7.92
CA GLU A 30 6.17 -32.25 8.91
C GLU A 30 5.54 -33.47 8.21
N HIS A 31 5.10 -33.30 6.96
CA HIS A 31 4.60 -34.35 6.08
C HIS A 31 5.67 -34.92 5.12
N GLN A 32 6.96 -34.72 5.41
CA GLN A 32 8.09 -35.22 4.62
C GLN A 32 8.19 -34.69 3.19
N VAL A 33 7.46 -33.62 2.87
CA VAL A 33 7.63 -32.86 1.62
C VAL A 33 8.75 -31.86 1.87
N THR A 34 9.93 -32.13 1.33
CA THR A 34 11.14 -31.35 1.62
C THR A 34 11.69 -30.62 0.40
N THR A 35 11.19 -30.94 -0.79
CA THR A 35 11.71 -30.41 -2.06
C THR A 35 10.61 -29.90 -2.98
N LEU A 36 10.94 -29.00 -3.92
CA LEU A 36 10.02 -28.47 -4.92
C LEU A 36 9.48 -29.60 -5.81
N GLU A 37 10.31 -30.56 -6.21
CA GLU A 37 9.84 -31.72 -6.98
C GLU A 37 8.81 -32.55 -6.19
N SER A 38 9.02 -32.75 -4.89
CA SER A 38 8.07 -33.46 -4.02
C SER A 38 6.75 -32.71 -3.87
N MET A 39 6.80 -31.38 -3.76
CA MET A 39 5.61 -30.52 -3.68
C MET A 39 4.82 -30.51 -5.00
N ALA A 40 5.52 -30.46 -6.13
CA ALA A 40 4.92 -30.49 -7.47
C ALA A 40 4.12 -31.78 -7.75
N LYS A 41 4.49 -32.91 -7.13
CA LYS A 41 3.73 -34.18 -7.22
C LYS A 41 2.36 -34.10 -6.54
N LEU A 42 2.12 -33.08 -5.72
CA LEU A 42 0.87 -32.84 -4.99
C LEU A 42 -0.05 -31.83 -5.68
N HIS A 43 0.16 -31.49 -6.96
CA HIS A 43 -0.67 -30.51 -7.69
C HIS A 43 -2.16 -30.91 -7.75
N GLY A 44 -2.49 -32.21 -7.65
CA GLY A 44 -3.86 -32.71 -7.51
C GLY A 44 -4.48 -32.50 -6.12
N GLY A 45 -3.70 -32.03 -5.15
CA GLY A 45 -4.08 -31.76 -3.77
C GLY A 45 -3.24 -32.51 -2.74
N ILE A 46 -3.25 -31.98 -1.52
CA ILE A 46 -2.59 -32.59 -0.36
C ILE A 46 -3.52 -33.65 0.28
N PRO A 47 -3.00 -34.84 0.66
CA PRO A 47 -3.80 -35.90 1.27
C PRO A 47 -4.03 -35.71 2.78
N TRP A 48 -3.56 -34.62 3.37
CA TRP A 48 -3.74 -34.29 4.78
C TRP A 48 -4.49 -32.97 4.96
N LYS A 49 -5.03 -32.77 6.15
CA LYS A 49 -5.57 -31.48 6.57
C LYS A 49 -4.42 -30.67 7.18
N PRO A 50 -4.10 -29.47 6.67
CA PRO A 50 -3.04 -28.66 7.23
C PRO A 50 -3.46 -28.04 8.57
N ASP A 51 -2.50 -27.93 9.48
CA ASP A 51 -2.66 -27.21 10.75
C ASP A 51 -2.51 -25.69 10.53
N ARG A 52 -1.66 -25.28 9.58
CA ARG A 52 -1.42 -23.88 9.18
C ARG A 52 -1.77 -23.64 7.72
N GLY A 53 -2.56 -22.61 7.43
CA GLY A 53 -3.07 -22.33 6.08
C GLY A 53 -4.22 -23.23 5.63
N SER A 54 -4.85 -22.88 4.50
CA SER A 54 -5.98 -23.64 3.95
C SER A 54 -5.52 -24.77 3.03
N ILE A 55 -6.35 -25.80 2.82
CA ILE A 55 -6.08 -26.86 1.82
C ILE A 55 -5.89 -26.25 0.42
N ASP A 56 -6.68 -25.23 0.08
CA ASP A 56 -6.62 -24.61 -1.24
C ASP A 56 -5.35 -23.79 -1.44
N THR A 57 -4.79 -23.21 -0.37
CA THR A 57 -3.45 -22.60 -0.37
C THR A 57 -2.39 -23.62 -0.79
N TYR A 58 -2.36 -24.82 -0.19
CA TYR A 58 -1.37 -25.84 -0.56
C TYR A 58 -1.61 -26.43 -1.95
N LYS A 59 -2.86 -26.54 -2.40
CA LYS A 59 -3.15 -26.89 -3.81
C LYS A 59 -2.53 -25.88 -4.77
N ARG A 60 -2.71 -24.58 -4.50
CA ARG A 60 -2.14 -23.49 -5.32
C ARG A 60 -0.61 -23.53 -5.29
N LEU A 61 0.01 -23.70 -4.12
CA LEU A 61 1.46 -23.83 -4.00
C LEU A 61 2.02 -25.09 -4.70
N ALA A 62 1.28 -26.21 -4.68
CA ALA A 62 1.68 -27.42 -5.37
C ALA A 62 1.56 -27.27 -6.89
N HIS A 63 0.52 -26.57 -7.36
CA HIS A 63 0.38 -26.18 -8.76
C HIS A 63 1.54 -25.25 -9.19
N GLN A 64 1.87 -24.23 -8.39
CA GLN A 64 3.00 -23.33 -8.61
C GLN A 64 4.32 -24.12 -8.74
N ALA A 65 4.58 -25.04 -7.80
CA ALA A 65 5.74 -25.92 -7.84
C ALA A 65 5.78 -26.78 -9.12
N ASP A 66 4.63 -27.27 -9.60
CA ASP A 66 4.53 -28.06 -10.83
C ASP A 66 4.91 -27.25 -12.07
N LEU A 67 4.38 -26.03 -12.24
CA LEU A 67 4.76 -25.16 -13.36
C LEU A 67 6.23 -24.77 -13.32
N GLN A 68 6.78 -24.49 -12.13
CA GLN A 68 8.20 -24.22 -11.96
C GLN A 68 9.07 -25.43 -12.32
N ARG A 69 8.68 -26.64 -11.90
CA ARG A 69 9.36 -27.89 -12.29
C ARG A 69 9.34 -28.05 -13.81
N GLN A 70 8.18 -27.88 -14.45
CA GLN A 70 8.05 -27.99 -15.90
C GLN A 70 8.93 -26.97 -16.63
N TRP A 71 8.97 -25.71 -16.19
CA TRP A 71 9.85 -24.69 -16.79
C TRP A 71 11.31 -25.09 -16.61
N ARG A 72 11.74 -25.48 -15.40
CA ARG A 72 13.11 -25.92 -15.11
C ARG A 72 13.55 -27.09 -16.00
N THR A 73 12.66 -28.04 -16.28
CA THR A 73 12.92 -29.22 -17.14
C THR A 73 12.94 -28.86 -18.63
N THR A 74 11.94 -28.11 -19.11
CA THR A 74 11.79 -27.82 -20.55
C THR A 74 12.66 -26.66 -21.02
N LYS A 75 13.16 -25.83 -20.10
CA LYS A 75 13.88 -24.57 -20.35
C LYS A 75 13.07 -23.61 -21.22
N LYS A 76 11.75 -23.67 -21.15
CA LYS A 76 10.82 -22.78 -21.87
C LYS A 76 9.91 -22.06 -20.88
N PRO A 77 9.59 -20.78 -21.12
CA PRO A 77 8.59 -20.06 -20.34
C PRO A 77 7.24 -20.78 -20.32
N ILE A 78 6.69 -20.99 -19.12
CA ILE A 78 5.41 -21.65 -18.88
C ILE A 78 4.59 -20.79 -17.92
N PHE A 79 3.32 -20.58 -18.27
CA PHE A 79 2.34 -19.93 -17.42
C PHE A 79 0.94 -20.46 -17.75
N GLU A 80 0.03 -20.33 -16.79
CA GLU A 80 -1.39 -20.57 -16.98
C GLU A 80 -2.19 -19.32 -16.58
N ILE A 81 -3.34 -19.12 -17.23
CA ILE A 81 -4.26 -18.04 -16.90
C ILE A 81 -5.21 -18.55 -15.82
N LEU A 82 -5.28 -17.83 -14.70
CA LEU A 82 -6.20 -18.13 -13.62
C LEU A 82 -7.65 -17.83 -14.05
N PRO A 83 -8.66 -18.53 -13.48
CA PRO A 83 -10.06 -18.20 -13.69
C PRO A 83 -10.31 -16.70 -13.46
N SER A 84 -10.95 -16.05 -14.43
CA SER A 84 -11.20 -14.61 -14.36
C SER A 84 -12.30 -14.32 -13.34
N GLU A 85 -11.93 -13.69 -12.23
CA GLU A 85 -12.84 -13.28 -11.18
C GLU A 85 -13.06 -11.77 -11.19
N ASN A 86 -14.29 -11.34 -10.90
CA ASN A 86 -14.60 -9.91 -10.82
C ASN A 86 -13.72 -9.21 -9.79
N ASP A 87 -13.36 -7.97 -10.09
CA ASP A 87 -12.63 -7.02 -9.22
C ASP A 87 -11.14 -7.35 -8.96
N VAL A 88 -10.55 -8.33 -9.67
CA VAL A 88 -9.11 -8.67 -9.57
C VAL A 88 -8.48 -8.98 -10.94
N GLY A 89 -7.14 -9.04 -11.00
CA GLY A 89 -6.40 -9.46 -12.19
C GLY A 89 -6.75 -8.62 -13.42
N PHE A 90 -7.12 -9.27 -14.53
CA PHE A 90 -7.46 -8.60 -15.79
C PHE A 90 -8.65 -7.62 -15.70
N PHE A 91 -9.48 -7.68 -14.66
CA PHE A 91 -10.56 -6.72 -14.43
C PHE A 91 -10.05 -5.35 -13.95
N ASN A 92 -8.85 -5.31 -13.37
CA ASN A 92 -8.21 -4.08 -12.90
C ASN A 92 -7.24 -3.50 -13.95
N LEU A 93 -7.15 -4.10 -15.14
CA LEU A 93 -6.35 -3.60 -16.24
C LEU A 93 -7.19 -2.61 -17.09
N PRO A 94 -6.90 -1.29 -17.06
CA PRO A 94 -7.66 -0.30 -17.81
C PRO A 94 -7.37 -0.37 -19.31
N ALA A 95 -8.14 0.37 -20.11
CA ALA A 95 -7.85 0.49 -21.53
C ALA A 95 -6.55 1.30 -21.72
N PRO A 96 -5.61 0.86 -22.56
CA PRO A 96 -4.40 1.62 -22.83
C PRO A 96 -4.68 3.00 -23.43
N SER A 97 -3.93 4.01 -23.01
CA SER A 97 -3.89 5.34 -23.61
C SER A 97 -2.51 5.61 -24.26
N PRO A 98 -2.45 6.39 -25.37
CA PRO A 98 -1.19 6.92 -25.91
C PRO A 98 -0.40 7.80 -24.92
N HIS A 99 -1.06 8.29 -23.88
CA HIS A 99 -0.50 9.15 -22.84
C HIS A 99 -0.14 8.39 -21.56
N ASP A 100 -0.22 7.05 -21.57
CA ASP A 100 0.22 6.21 -20.47
C ASP A 100 1.71 6.46 -20.13
N MET A 101 2.01 6.48 -18.83
CA MET A 101 3.36 6.60 -18.28
C MET A 101 3.76 5.28 -17.60
N PHE A 102 5.05 4.96 -17.60
CA PHE A 102 5.61 3.82 -16.87
C PHE A 102 6.67 4.37 -15.93
N PHE A 103 6.49 4.16 -14.64
CA PHE A 103 7.20 4.89 -13.59
C PHE A 103 7.93 3.95 -12.64
N ASP A 104 9.14 4.33 -12.25
CA ASP A 104 10.00 3.62 -11.32
C ASP A 104 10.87 4.58 -10.49
N PHE A 105 11.29 4.14 -9.31
CA PHE A 105 12.14 4.88 -8.39
C PHE A 105 13.44 4.14 -8.09
N GLU A 106 14.51 4.90 -7.87
CA GLU A 106 15.63 4.44 -7.05
C GLU A 106 15.76 5.29 -5.80
N GLY A 107 15.94 4.64 -4.65
CA GLY A 107 16.09 5.31 -3.37
C GLY A 107 16.91 4.52 -2.37
N ASP A 108 17.33 5.24 -1.33
CA ASP A 108 18.15 4.73 -0.25
C ASP A 108 17.53 5.12 1.10
N PRO A 109 17.07 4.14 1.91
CA PRO A 109 16.48 4.41 3.22
C PRO A 109 17.49 4.89 4.28
N PHE A 110 18.80 4.75 4.04
CA PHE A 110 19.84 5.10 5.02
C PHE A 110 20.34 6.54 4.90
N VAL A 111 19.94 7.26 3.85
CA VAL A 111 20.28 8.67 3.70
C VAL A 111 19.49 9.53 4.69
N GLY A 112 20.23 10.27 5.52
CA GLY A 112 19.63 11.16 6.51
C GLY A 112 18.83 10.41 7.58
N THR A 113 17.62 10.89 7.88
CA THR A 113 16.74 10.29 8.91
C THR A 113 15.53 9.56 8.33
N ASN A 114 15.16 9.87 7.08
CA ASN A 114 13.91 9.43 6.46
C ASN A 114 14.11 8.77 5.09
N GLY A 115 15.37 8.55 4.68
CA GLY A 115 15.73 8.10 3.34
C GLY A 115 15.64 9.20 2.27
N LEU A 116 16.11 8.85 1.07
CA LEU A 116 16.09 9.68 -0.14
C LEU A 116 15.83 8.83 -1.39
N GLU A 117 14.80 9.17 -2.15
CA GLU A 117 14.60 8.79 -3.55
C GLU A 117 15.50 9.66 -4.44
N TYR A 118 16.63 9.08 -4.86
CA TYR A 118 17.65 9.81 -5.60
C TYR A 118 17.44 9.81 -7.12
N LEU A 119 16.55 8.95 -7.65
CA LEU A 119 16.19 8.92 -9.07
C LEU A 119 14.69 8.66 -9.26
N PHE A 120 14.02 9.60 -9.91
CA PHE A 120 12.64 9.47 -10.41
C PHE A 120 12.74 9.21 -11.90
N GLY A 121 12.37 8.02 -12.37
CA GLY A 121 12.43 7.69 -13.80
C GLY A 121 11.07 7.33 -14.36
N TRP A 122 10.79 7.80 -15.57
CA TRP A 122 9.58 7.38 -16.27
C TRP A 122 9.74 7.35 -17.79
N LEU A 123 9.00 6.41 -18.41
CA LEU A 123 8.81 6.35 -19.85
C LEU A 123 7.48 7.01 -20.23
N TYR A 124 7.53 7.97 -21.14
CA TYR A 124 6.35 8.61 -21.74
C TYR A 124 6.57 8.78 -23.24
N GLN A 125 5.64 8.26 -24.05
CA GLN A 125 5.74 8.27 -25.52
C GLN A 125 7.09 7.75 -26.05
N ASP A 126 7.54 6.62 -25.50
CA ASP A 126 8.81 5.95 -25.87
C ASP A 126 10.07 6.77 -25.58
N LYS A 127 9.95 7.88 -24.84
CA LYS A 127 11.07 8.65 -24.33
C LYS A 127 11.18 8.47 -22.81
N TYR A 128 12.38 8.15 -22.35
CA TYR A 128 12.71 8.09 -20.93
C TYR A 128 13.09 9.48 -20.41
N TYR A 129 12.63 9.78 -19.21
CA TYR A 129 12.87 11.00 -18.46
C TYR A 129 13.35 10.63 -17.07
N ASP A 130 14.30 11.38 -16.55
CA ASP A 130 14.87 11.21 -15.23
C ASP A 130 14.98 12.53 -14.47
N LEU A 131 14.76 12.48 -13.16
CA LEU A 131 15.07 13.54 -12.22
C LEU A 131 15.94 12.97 -11.11
N TRP A 132 17.12 13.56 -10.92
CA TRP A 132 18.07 13.15 -9.88
C TRP A 132 17.99 14.08 -8.68
N ALA A 133 18.18 13.52 -7.49
CA ALA A 133 18.25 14.26 -6.24
C ALA A 133 19.40 13.77 -5.37
N LYS A 134 20.21 14.70 -4.85
CA LYS A 134 21.27 14.38 -3.88
C LYS A 134 20.99 14.78 -2.43
N ASN A 135 19.89 15.47 -2.20
CA ASN A 135 19.51 15.98 -0.89
C ASN A 135 18.00 16.26 -0.86
N ASP A 136 17.49 16.56 0.34
CA ASP A 136 16.06 16.80 0.55
C ASP A 136 15.48 17.96 -0.29
N LEU A 137 16.29 18.99 -0.59
CA LEU A 137 15.83 20.12 -1.39
C LEU A 137 15.61 19.70 -2.85
N GLU A 138 16.54 18.93 -3.39
CA GLU A 138 16.45 18.40 -4.75
C GLU A 138 15.37 17.31 -4.87
N GLU A 139 15.21 16.44 -3.87
CA GLU A 139 14.14 15.43 -3.85
C GLU A 139 12.76 16.10 -3.85
N LYS A 140 12.59 17.16 -3.05
CA LYS A 140 11.37 17.97 -3.07
C LYS A 140 11.12 18.58 -4.46
N GLN A 141 12.15 19.16 -5.08
CA GLN A 141 12.02 19.77 -6.40
C GLN A 141 11.70 18.72 -7.48
N ALA A 142 12.30 17.53 -7.39
CA ALA A 142 12.02 16.42 -8.29
C ALA A 142 10.57 15.95 -8.18
N LEU A 143 10.04 15.84 -6.95
CA LEU A 143 8.64 15.53 -6.70
C LEU A 143 7.70 16.58 -7.32
N GLU A 144 7.97 17.87 -7.13
CA GLU A 144 7.17 18.95 -7.73
C GLU A 144 7.16 18.84 -9.26
N ASN A 145 8.34 18.68 -9.88
CA ASN A 145 8.47 18.57 -11.33
C ASN A 145 7.77 17.33 -11.91
N PHE A 146 7.88 16.19 -11.21
CA PHE A 146 7.20 14.95 -11.59
C PHE A 146 5.67 15.13 -11.53
N MET A 147 5.16 15.61 -10.40
CA MET A 147 3.71 15.82 -10.21
C MET A 147 3.15 16.83 -11.21
N ASP A 148 3.86 17.93 -11.47
CA ASP A 148 3.44 18.93 -12.45
C ASP A 148 3.39 18.36 -13.87
N THR A 149 4.33 17.47 -14.21
CA THR A 149 4.33 16.75 -15.48
C THR A 149 3.13 15.81 -15.59
N VAL A 150 2.87 15.01 -14.54
CA VAL A 150 1.72 14.11 -14.47
C VAL A 150 0.41 14.88 -14.65
N MET A 151 0.21 15.96 -13.88
CA MET A 151 -1.03 16.74 -13.93
C MET A 151 -1.25 17.36 -15.31
N LYS A 152 -0.19 17.86 -15.95
CA LYS A 152 -0.25 18.39 -17.32
C LYS A 152 -0.68 17.32 -18.34
N ILE A 153 -0.20 16.09 -18.20
CA ILE A 153 -0.57 14.98 -19.09
C ILE A 153 -2.02 14.56 -18.82
N LEU A 154 -2.42 14.45 -17.55
CA LEU A 154 -3.79 14.12 -17.15
C LEU A 154 -4.81 15.15 -17.65
N ASP A 155 -4.50 16.45 -17.57
CA ASP A 155 -5.35 17.53 -18.09
C ASP A 155 -5.54 17.43 -19.61
N ALA A 156 -4.52 16.93 -20.33
CA ALA A 156 -4.59 16.75 -21.78
C ALA A 156 -5.34 15.46 -22.17
N ASP A 157 -5.20 14.39 -21.40
CA ASP A 157 -5.90 13.13 -21.60
C ASP A 157 -6.28 12.48 -20.24
N PRO A 158 -7.53 12.67 -19.78
CA PRO A 158 -8.02 12.05 -18.55
C PRO A 158 -8.10 10.52 -18.58
N SER A 159 -7.85 9.88 -19.73
CA SER A 159 -7.79 8.42 -19.85
C SER A 159 -6.38 7.84 -19.65
N MET A 160 -5.37 8.68 -19.39
CA MET A 160 -4.00 8.25 -19.15
C MET A 160 -3.84 7.50 -17.82
N HIS A 161 -2.95 6.50 -17.77
CA HIS A 161 -2.60 5.78 -16.54
C HIS A 161 -1.09 5.80 -16.28
N ILE A 162 -0.72 5.74 -15.00
CA ILE A 162 0.67 5.57 -14.54
C ILE A 162 0.84 4.12 -14.10
N TYR A 163 1.52 3.33 -14.90
CA TYR A 163 1.85 1.95 -14.58
C TYR A 163 3.13 1.88 -13.76
N HIS A 164 3.12 1.03 -12.73
CA HIS A 164 4.26 0.76 -11.86
C HIS A 164 4.26 -0.72 -11.46
N PHE A 165 5.38 -1.18 -10.90
CA PHE A 165 5.58 -2.59 -10.55
C PHE A 165 5.76 -2.79 -9.04
N GLY A 166 4.65 -2.82 -8.32
CA GLY A 166 4.64 -3.16 -6.90
C GLY A 166 3.83 -2.17 -6.08
N ALA A 167 4.07 -2.13 -4.78
CA ALA A 167 3.45 -1.14 -3.90
C ALA A 167 4.42 0.00 -3.54
N TYR A 168 5.70 -0.12 -3.92
CA TYR A 168 6.76 0.78 -3.48
C TYR A 168 6.54 2.19 -3.99
N GLU A 169 6.26 2.36 -5.29
CA GLU A 169 6.22 3.66 -5.96
C GLU A 169 5.10 4.54 -5.40
N GLN A 170 3.89 3.97 -5.26
CA GLN A 170 2.79 4.70 -4.61
C GLN A 170 3.09 5.01 -3.14
N SER A 171 3.72 4.09 -2.42
CA SER A 171 4.07 4.30 -1.01
C SER A 171 5.15 5.37 -0.83
N ALA A 172 6.12 5.41 -1.75
CA ALA A 172 7.15 6.43 -1.83
C ALA A 172 6.51 7.80 -2.14
N LEU A 173 5.65 7.92 -3.16
CA LEU A 173 4.94 9.17 -3.45
C LEU A 173 4.14 9.67 -2.26
N LYS A 174 3.37 8.79 -1.59
CA LYS A 174 2.61 9.11 -0.37
C LYS A 174 3.53 9.62 0.75
N ARG A 175 4.68 8.96 0.97
CA ARG A 175 5.69 9.36 1.95
C ARG A 175 6.28 10.72 1.61
N LEU A 176 6.68 10.95 0.36
CA LEU A 176 7.31 12.19 -0.10
C LEU A 176 6.35 13.39 -0.01
N VAL A 177 5.11 13.21 -0.47
CA VAL A 177 4.04 14.22 -0.34
C VAL A 177 3.79 14.56 1.13
N GLY A 178 3.77 13.57 2.02
CA GLY A 178 3.67 13.80 3.47
C GLY A 178 4.91 14.45 4.09
N LYS A 179 6.11 14.02 3.69
CA LYS A 179 7.42 14.53 4.15
C LYS A 179 7.56 16.02 3.85
N TYR A 180 7.16 16.43 2.64
CA TYR A 180 7.33 17.79 2.15
C TYR A 180 6.08 18.67 2.22
N ALA A 181 4.92 18.10 2.56
CA ALA A 181 3.63 18.77 2.63
C ALA A 181 3.30 19.57 1.35
N ILE A 182 3.52 18.94 0.19
CA ILE A 182 3.26 19.51 -1.15
C ILE A 182 2.49 18.50 -2.01
N ARG A 183 1.74 18.99 -3.00
CA ARG A 183 1.01 18.17 -3.99
C ARG A 183 0.03 17.14 -3.39
N GLU A 184 -0.45 17.39 -2.16
CA GLU A 184 -1.36 16.47 -1.45
C GLU A 184 -2.69 16.27 -2.18
N GLU A 185 -3.29 17.33 -2.70
CA GLU A 185 -4.58 17.26 -3.38
C GLU A 185 -4.46 16.58 -4.74
N GLU A 186 -3.38 16.88 -5.46
CA GLU A 186 -3.03 16.28 -6.74
C GLU A 186 -2.83 14.77 -6.61
N LEU A 187 -2.01 14.31 -5.66
CA LEU A 187 -1.83 12.87 -5.42
C LEU A 187 -3.14 12.20 -4.98
N ASP A 188 -3.90 12.83 -4.09
CA ASP A 188 -5.21 12.35 -3.64
C ASP A 188 -6.19 12.18 -4.83
N ASN A 189 -6.21 13.12 -5.77
CA ASN A 189 -7.05 13.05 -6.98
C ASN A 189 -6.63 11.89 -7.88
N LEU A 190 -5.33 11.71 -8.12
CA LEU A 190 -4.79 10.61 -8.93
C LEU A 190 -5.12 9.24 -8.33
N LEU A 191 -4.99 9.10 -7.01
CA LEU A 191 -5.31 7.86 -6.30
C LEU A 191 -6.81 7.54 -6.37
N ARG A 192 -7.69 8.53 -6.18
CA ARG A 192 -9.15 8.34 -6.31
C ARG A 192 -9.57 8.04 -7.74
N ALA A 193 -8.96 8.69 -8.73
CA ALA A 193 -9.27 8.48 -10.14
C ALA A 193 -8.77 7.10 -10.65
N GLY A 194 -8.02 6.35 -9.85
CA GLY A 194 -7.46 5.06 -10.27
C GLY A 194 -6.38 5.20 -11.35
N VAL A 195 -5.71 6.35 -11.41
CA VAL A 195 -4.69 6.63 -12.44
C VAL A 195 -3.47 5.72 -12.29
N PHE A 196 -3.10 5.37 -11.06
CA PHE A 196 -1.99 4.45 -10.83
C PHE A 196 -2.41 2.99 -10.94
N VAL A 197 -1.72 2.23 -11.80
CA VAL A 197 -2.04 0.83 -12.10
C VAL A 197 -0.88 -0.08 -11.67
N ASN A 198 -1.13 -0.90 -10.66
CA ASN A 198 -0.15 -1.86 -10.13
C ASN A 198 -0.12 -3.15 -10.97
N LEU A 199 0.87 -3.27 -11.87
CA LEU A 199 0.98 -4.45 -12.73
C LEU A 199 1.39 -5.71 -11.98
N HIS A 200 2.08 -5.59 -10.85
CA HIS A 200 2.46 -6.73 -10.03
C HIS A 200 1.20 -7.41 -9.44
N SER A 201 0.31 -6.64 -8.83
CA SER A 201 -0.96 -7.17 -8.30
C SER A 201 -1.84 -7.77 -9.42
N ILE A 202 -1.97 -7.08 -10.56
CA ILE A 202 -2.72 -7.60 -11.72
C ILE A 202 -2.14 -8.93 -12.19
N THR A 203 -0.82 -9.03 -12.33
CA THR A 203 -0.17 -10.24 -12.82
C THR A 203 -0.43 -11.43 -11.90
N ARG A 204 -0.25 -11.28 -10.58
CA ARG A 204 -0.44 -12.38 -9.63
C ARG A 204 -1.87 -12.86 -9.48
N HIS A 205 -2.85 -12.01 -9.78
CA HIS A 205 -4.26 -12.38 -9.81
C HIS A 205 -4.72 -12.90 -11.18
N ALA A 206 -3.97 -12.62 -12.25
CA ALA A 206 -4.33 -13.00 -13.62
C ALA A 206 -3.71 -14.33 -14.05
N ILE A 207 -2.49 -14.63 -13.60
CA ILE A 207 -1.72 -15.79 -14.05
C ILE A 207 -1.06 -16.52 -12.90
N ILE A 208 -0.70 -17.77 -13.17
CA ILE A 208 0.30 -18.52 -12.42
C ILE A 208 1.46 -18.85 -13.37
N ALA A 209 2.67 -18.39 -13.06
CA ALA A 209 3.85 -18.52 -13.90
C ALA A 209 4.90 -19.42 -13.24
N GLY A 210 5.58 -20.26 -14.03
CA GLY A 210 6.66 -21.14 -13.55
C GLY A 210 7.98 -20.42 -13.23
N VAL A 211 7.93 -19.13 -12.89
CA VAL A 211 9.06 -18.34 -12.40
C VAL A 211 9.32 -18.62 -10.91
N GLU A 212 10.54 -18.36 -10.44
CA GLU A 212 10.91 -18.54 -9.02
C GLU A 212 10.41 -17.39 -8.14
N SER A 213 10.31 -16.19 -8.71
CA SER A 213 9.72 -15.03 -8.06
C SER A 213 8.89 -14.24 -9.06
N TYR A 214 7.90 -13.48 -8.56
CA TYR A 214 7.17 -12.50 -9.37
C TYR A 214 7.88 -11.14 -9.37
N SER A 215 9.22 -11.14 -9.38
CA SER A 215 9.95 -9.92 -9.68
C SER A 215 9.80 -9.56 -11.16
N LEU A 216 9.88 -8.28 -11.50
CA LEU A 216 9.80 -7.81 -12.89
C LEU A 216 10.81 -8.55 -13.78
N LYS A 217 12.04 -8.69 -13.29
CA LYS A 217 13.17 -9.39 -13.93
C LYS A 217 12.88 -10.85 -14.27
N ASP A 218 12.18 -11.56 -13.39
CA ASP A 218 11.83 -12.96 -13.66
C ASP A 218 10.70 -13.08 -14.67
N LEU A 219 9.74 -12.14 -14.65
CA LEU A 219 8.62 -12.09 -15.57
C LEU A 219 9.03 -11.68 -17.00
N GLU A 220 10.16 -11.00 -17.18
CA GLU A 220 10.70 -10.63 -18.50
C GLU A 220 10.82 -11.80 -19.47
N LYS A 221 11.09 -12.99 -18.92
CA LYS A 221 11.20 -14.24 -19.69
C LYS A 221 9.87 -14.64 -20.34
N LEU A 222 8.72 -14.21 -19.80
CA LEU A 222 7.38 -14.48 -20.35
C LEU A 222 7.07 -13.60 -21.56
N HIS A 223 7.51 -12.34 -21.52
CA HIS A 223 7.20 -11.33 -22.54
C HIS A 223 8.41 -10.96 -23.43
N GLY A 224 9.52 -11.68 -23.28
CA GLY A 224 10.68 -11.61 -24.16
C GLY A 224 11.45 -10.29 -24.11
N TYR A 225 11.34 -9.51 -23.03
CA TYR A 225 12.14 -8.30 -22.89
C TYR A 225 13.60 -8.67 -22.60
N ILE A 226 14.54 -7.96 -23.24
CA ILE A 226 15.97 -8.12 -23.05
C ILE A 226 16.52 -6.77 -22.59
N ARG A 227 17.02 -6.74 -21.37
CA ARG A 227 17.61 -5.54 -20.75
C ARG A 227 18.85 -5.06 -21.50
N LYS A 228 19.06 -3.75 -21.50
CA LYS A 228 20.27 -3.10 -22.01
C LYS A 228 21.45 -3.36 -21.06
N VAL A 229 21.19 -3.34 -19.76
CA VAL A 229 22.22 -3.48 -18.71
C VAL A 229 22.30 -4.92 -18.20
N ASP A 230 23.52 -5.43 -17.97
CA ASP A 230 23.71 -6.70 -17.26
C ASP A 230 23.46 -6.50 -15.76
N LEU A 231 22.40 -7.12 -15.24
CA LEU A 231 22.01 -7.06 -13.83
C LEU A 231 23.14 -7.41 -12.85
N ARG A 232 24.15 -8.17 -13.28
CA ARG A 232 25.30 -8.56 -12.46
C ARG A 232 26.22 -7.38 -12.13
N THR A 233 26.22 -6.33 -12.97
CA THR A 233 27.06 -5.14 -12.76
C THR A 233 26.33 -4.08 -11.94
N VAL A 234 24.99 -4.00 -12.07
CA VAL A 234 24.17 -2.95 -11.44
C VAL A 234 24.35 -2.86 -9.93
N ALA A 235 24.34 -4.01 -9.23
CA ALA A 235 24.33 -4.03 -7.77
C ALA A 235 25.53 -3.31 -7.13
N SER A 236 26.73 -3.44 -7.70
CA SER A 236 27.92 -2.74 -7.19
C SER A 236 27.88 -1.24 -7.47
N HIS A 237 27.34 -0.82 -8.60
CA HIS A 237 27.22 0.61 -8.95
C HIS A 237 26.16 1.30 -8.11
N LYS A 238 25.02 0.65 -7.87
CA LYS A 238 24.01 1.15 -6.92
C LYS A 238 24.57 1.33 -5.53
N LEU A 239 25.21 0.29 -4.98
CA LEU A 239 25.80 0.36 -3.64
C LEU A 239 26.89 1.44 -3.54
N LEU A 240 27.68 1.65 -4.60
CA LEU A 240 28.66 2.73 -4.66
C LEU A 240 27.98 4.11 -4.64
N TYR A 241 26.94 4.31 -5.48
CA TYR A 241 26.18 5.55 -5.53
C TYR A 241 25.54 5.87 -4.17
N GLU A 242 24.86 4.88 -3.58
CA GLU A 242 24.20 4.94 -2.28
C GLU A 242 25.22 5.28 -1.17
N GLY A 243 26.34 4.58 -1.10
CA GLY A 243 27.39 4.88 -0.12
C GLY A 243 28.02 6.28 -0.26
N LEU A 244 28.15 6.80 -1.48
CA LEU A 244 28.59 8.18 -1.73
C LEU A 244 27.51 9.20 -1.32
N LEU A 245 26.24 8.87 -1.54
CA LEU A 245 25.10 9.69 -1.13
C LEU A 245 24.99 9.76 0.40
N GLU A 246 25.06 8.63 1.09
CA GLU A 246 25.05 8.52 2.55
C GLU A 246 26.20 9.34 3.20
N SER A 247 27.38 9.33 2.57
CA SER A 247 28.56 10.04 3.08
C SER A 247 28.63 11.53 2.70
N GLY A 248 27.71 12.01 1.84
CA GLY A 248 27.72 13.39 1.32
C GLY A 248 28.76 13.65 0.23
N SER A 249 29.30 12.60 -0.37
CA SER A 249 30.34 12.61 -1.41
C SER A 249 29.80 12.23 -2.80
N VAL A 250 28.50 12.39 -3.06
CA VAL A 250 27.89 11.99 -4.35
C VAL A 250 28.52 12.68 -5.56
N GLU A 251 29.13 13.86 -5.40
CA GLU A 251 29.83 14.58 -6.47
C GLU A 251 31.08 13.84 -6.97
N ASP A 252 31.59 12.87 -6.19
CA ASP A 252 32.73 12.04 -6.55
C ASP A 252 32.32 10.82 -7.40
N VAL A 253 31.02 10.63 -7.69
CA VAL A 253 30.56 9.51 -8.49
C VAL A 253 30.99 9.63 -9.94
N ASP A 254 31.52 8.54 -10.50
CA ASP A 254 31.88 8.51 -11.91
C ASP A 254 30.65 8.41 -12.83
N GLU A 255 30.83 8.89 -14.07
CA GLU A 255 29.77 8.91 -15.08
C GLU A 255 29.28 7.49 -15.45
N GLU A 256 30.17 6.48 -15.37
CA GLU A 256 29.83 5.08 -15.64
C GLU A 256 28.81 4.55 -14.64
N THR A 257 29.05 4.77 -13.34
CA THR A 257 28.15 4.40 -12.25
C THR A 257 26.81 5.10 -12.41
N ARG A 258 26.81 6.41 -12.70
CA ARG A 258 25.58 7.15 -12.91
C ARG A 258 24.80 6.63 -14.11
N SER A 259 25.47 6.36 -15.23
CA SER A 259 24.85 5.80 -16.44
C SER A 259 24.26 4.42 -16.19
N ILE A 260 24.96 3.53 -15.47
CA ILE A 260 24.47 2.17 -15.19
C ILE A 260 23.24 2.20 -14.30
N VAL A 261 23.21 3.05 -13.27
CA VAL A 261 22.04 3.22 -12.40
C VAL A 261 20.86 3.79 -13.20
N ARG A 262 21.12 4.81 -14.04
CA ARG A 262 20.12 5.38 -14.94
C ARG A 262 19.52 4.35 -15.89
N ASP A 263 20.37 3.61 -16.59
CA ASP A 263 19.96 2.67 -17.62
C ASP A 263 19.24 1.46 -17.01
N TYR A 264 19.58 1.10 -15.77
CA TYR A 264 18.86 0.08 -15.00
C TYR A 264 17.41 0.51 -14.70
N ASN A 265 17.20 1.74 -14.22
CA ASN A 265 15.86 2.29 -13.99
C ASN A 265 15.07 2.47 -15.32
N GLU A 266 15.76 2.90 -16.39
CA GLU A 266 15.17 2.95 -17.73
C GLU A 266 14.70 1.56 -18.20
N ASP A 267 15.50 0.52 -17.97
CA ASP A 267 15.12 -0.87 -18.25
C ASP A 267 13.90 -1.30 -17.44
N ASP A 268 13.75 -0.90 -16.17
CA ASP A 268 12.58 -1.19 -15.34
C ASP A 268 11.31 -0.51 -15.89
N CYS A 269 11.39 0.75 -16.32
CA CYS A 269 10.29 1.47 -16.97
C CYS A 269 9.85 0.80 -18.28
N ILE A 270 10.81 0.43 -19.14
CA ILE A 270 10.52 -0.23 -20.42
C ILE A 270 9.97 -1.64 -20.19
N SER A 271 10.56 -2.41 -19.29
CA SER A 271 10.08 -3.75 -18.93
C SER A 271 8.64 -3.71 -18.42
N THR A 272 8.29 -2.73 -17.61
CA THR A 272 6.91 -2.48 -17.14
C THR A 272 5.95 -2.22 -18.32
N LYS A 273 6.36 -1.46 -19.34
CA LYS A 273 5.59 -1.28 -20.58
C LYS A 273 5.39 -2.59 -21.35
N HIS A 274 6.44 -3.39 -21.49
CA HIS A 274 6.36 -4.69 -22.15
C HIS A 274 5.42 -5.65 -21.41
N LEU A 275 5.50 -5.68 -20.08
CA LEU A 275 4.59 -6.47 -19.25
C LEU A 275 3.13 -6.04 -19.44
N ARG A 276 2.85 -4.72 -19.44
CA ARG A 276 1.50 -4.19 -19.70
C ARG A 276 0.96 -4.66 -21.04
N ASN A 277 1.76 -4.53 -22.11
CA ASN A 277 1.37 -4.96 -23.46
C ASN A 277 1.10 -6.47 -23.51
N TRP A 278 1.94 -7.27 -22.87
CA TRP A 278 1.75 -8.71 -22.82
C TRP A 278 0.49 -9.12 -22.05
N LEU A 279 0.19 -8.47 -20.92
CA LEU A 279 -1.06 -8.70 -20.18
C LEU A 279 -2.30 -8.35 -21.01
N GLU A 280 -2.22 -7.31 -21.85
CA GLU A 280 -3.29 -6.96 -22.79
C GLU A 280 -3.54 -8.04 -23.84
N GLU A 281 -2.47 -8.65 -24.37
CA GLU A 281 -2.57 -9.78 -25.29
C GLU A 281 -3.24 -10.99 -24.61
N GLN A 282 -2.82 -11.32 -23.38
CA GLN A 282 -3.42 -12.42 -22.62
C GLN A 282 -4.90 -12.17 -22.33
N ARG A 283 -5.24 -10.96 -21.88
CA ARG A 283 -6.64 -10.55 -21.65
C ARG A 283 -7.48 -10.68 -22.93
N THR A 284 -6.95 -10.25 -24.07
CA THR A 284 -7.62 -10.37 -25.37
C THR A 284 -7.86 -11.83 -25.75
N ALA A 285 -6.88 -12.71 -25.51
CA ALA A 285 -7.01 -14.15 -25.76
C ALA A 285 -8.09 -14.80 -24.87
N VAL A 286 -8.28 -14.35 -23.64
CA VAL A 286 -9.35 -14.82 -22.75
C VAL A 286 -10.72 -14.38 -23.25
N ILE A 287 -10.85 -13.12 -23.67
CA ILE A 287 -12.10 -12.59 -24.26
C ILE A 287 -12.48 -13.35 -25.54
N ALA A 288 -11.50 -13.66 -26.38
CA ALA A 288 -11.72 -14.44 -27.61
C ALA A 288 -12.26 -15.86 -27.34
N LYS A 289 -12.04 -16.42 -26.14
CA LYS A 289 -12.63 -17.69 -25.67
C LYS A 289 -14.05 -17.55 -25.13
N GLY A 290 -14.65 -16.35 -25.19
CA GLY A 290 -16.02 -16.08 -24.76
C GLY A 290 -16.17 -15.72 -23.28
N ILE A 291 -15.08 -15.45 -22.56
CA ILE A 291 -15.11 -15.01 -21.16
C ILE A 291 -15.11 -13.48 -21.13
N PRO A 292 -16.22 -12.82 -20.75
CA PRO A 292 -16.27 -11.36 -20.73
C PRO A 292 -15.45 -10.83 -19.56
N ILE A 293 -14.49 -9.96 -19.87
CA ILE A 293 -13.72 -9.20 -18.89
C ILE A 293 -14.02 -7.73 -19.18
N PRO A 294 -14.95 -7.07 -18.48
CA PRO A 294 -15.10 -5.61 -18.55
C PRO A 294 -13.84 -4.90 -18.05
N ARG A 295 -13.66 -3.66 -18.49
CA ARG A 295 -12.62 -2.75 -18.00
C ARG A 295 -13.06 -2.12 -16.67
N PRO A 296 -12.13 -1.66 -15.83
CA PRO A 296 -12.47 -0.80 -14.71
C PRO A 296 -13.13 0.48 -15.24
N LYS A 297 -14.10 1.01 -14.49
CA LYS A 297 -14.76 2.27 -14.84
C LYS A 297 -13.86 3.43 -14.41
N PRO A 298 -13.62 4.44 -15.27
CA PRO A 298 -12.94 5.65 -14.85
C PRO A 298 -13.69 6.32 -13.68
N GLU A 299 -12.96 6.72 -12.65
CA GLU A 299 -13.47 7.57 -11.58
C GLU A 299 -13.00 9.01 -11.83
N ASP A 300 -13.84 10.01 -11.53
CA ASP A 300 -13.52 11.41 -11.83
C ASP A 300 -12.55 12.05 -10.82
N GLY A 301 -12.03 11.26 -9.88
CA GLY A 301 -11.07 11.69 -8.87
C GLY A 301 -11.62 12.65 -7.82
N LYS A 302 -12.90 13.03 -7.90
CA LYS A 302 -13.46 14.05 -6.99
C LYS A 302 -13.51 13.53 -5.56
N PRO A 303 -13.21 14.38 -4.56
CA PRO A 303 -13.41 14.01 -3.18
C PRO A 303 -14.89 13.67 -2.96
N PRO A 304 -15.19 12.60 -2.21
CA PRO A 304 -16.54 12.32 -1.74
C PRO A 304 -17.20 13.55 -1.11
N GLU A 305 -18.52 13.70 -1.28
CA GLU A 305 -19.28 14.90 -0.88
C GLU A 305 -19.04 15.30 0.59
N ASN A 306 -18.92 14.33 1.49
CA ASN A 306 -18.60 14.56 2.90
C ASN A 306 -17.22 15.21 3.13
N ILE A 307 -16.21 14.89 2.31
CA ILE A 307 -14.88 15.50 2.36
C ILE A 307 -14.97 16.93 1.83
N ALA A 308 -15.66 17.14 0.70
CA ALA A 308 -15.84 18.46 0.12
C ALA A 308 -16.56 19.41 1.09
N ASP A 309 -17.60 18.93 1.78
CA ASP A 309 -18.33 19.71 2.79
C ASP A 309 -17.49 20.02 4.03
N HIS A 310 -16.66 19.08 4.48
CA HIS A 310 -15.73 19.31 5.58
C HIS A 310 -14.74 20.43 5.24
N LEU A 311 -14.08 20.34 4.07
CA LEU A 311 -13.12 21.35 3.62
C LEU A 311 -13.77 22.74 3.48
N LYS A 312 -14.94 22.82 2.85
CA LYS A 312 -15.73 24.06 2.75
C LYS A 312 -16.06 24.66 4.12
N ARG A 313 -16.31 23.82 5.12
CA ARG A 313 -16.63 24.25 6.48
C ARG A 313 -15.41 24.81 7.22
N ILE A 314 -14.25 24.18 7.08
CA ILE A 314 -13.05 24.58 7.83
C ILE A 314 -12.27 25.71 7.14
N GLN A 315 -12.39 25.87 5.81
CA GLN A 315 -11.60 26.86 5.06
C GLN A 315 -11.71 28.29 5.62
N PRO A 316 -12.93 28.83 5.90
CA PRO A 316 -13.04 30.18 6.46
C PRO A 316 -12.42 30.31 7.85
N LEU A 317 -12.41 29.23 8.64
CA LEU A 317 -11.79 29.21 9.97
C LEU A 317 -10.26 29.16 9.86
N PHE A 318 -9.76 28.37 8.93
CA PHE A 318 -8.33 28.30 8.62
C PHE A 318 -7.82 29.68 8.21
N ASP A 319 -8.45 30.30 7.20
CA ASP A 319 -8.08 31.62 6.69
C ASP A 319 -8.09 32.69 7.79
N ALA A 320 -9.12 32.68 8.66
CA ALA A 320 -9.23 33.60 9.78
C ALA A 320 -8.13 33.42 10.83
N LEU A 321 -7.71 32.18 11.09
CA LEU A 321 -6.64 31.89 12.06
C LEU A 321 -5.25 32.28 11.53
N VAL A 322 -5.02 32.18 10.21
CA VAL A 322 -3.70 32.41 9.61
C VAL A 322 -3.50 33.80 8.99
N LYS A 323 -4.56 34.64 8.90
CA LYS A 323 -4.56 35.94 8.21
C LYS A 323 -3.32 36.83 8.46
N ASP A 324 -2.81 36.87 9.69
CA ASP A 324 -1.67 37.70 10.11
C ASP A 324 -0.53 36.85 10.72
N VAL A 325 -0.39 35.61 10.26
CA VAL A 325 0.61 34.66 10.77
C VAL A 325 1.73 34.49 9.73
N PRO A 326 2.99 34.85 10.08
CA PRO A 326 4.13 34.62 9.19
C PRO A 326 4.31 33.15 8.81
N ILE A 327 4.76 32.90 7.58
CA ILE A 327 5.03 31.54 7.09
C ILE A 327 6.23 30.95 7.82
N GLU A 328 7.31 31.71 8.01
CA GLU A 328 8.49 31.23 8.73
C GLU A 328 8.18 31.17 10.23
N LYS A 329 8.46 30.02 10.85
CA LYS A 329 8.15 29.76 12.26
C LYS A 329 8.90 30.74 13.18
N GLU A 330 10.13 31.08 12.81
CA GLU A 330 11.03 31.95 13.55
C GLU A 330 10.50 33.39 13.68
N ASN A 331 9.62 33.78 12.75
CA ASN A 331 9.01 35.11 12.70
C ASN A 331 7.66 35.18 13.46
N ARG A 332 7.18 34.06 14.03
CA ARG A 332 5.88 34.00 14.72
C ARG A 332 6.03 34.31 16.20
N THR A 333 5.12 35.12 16.73
CA THR A 333 4.88 35.21 18.18
C THR A 333 4.21 33.93 18.70
N ASP A 334 4.26 33.69 20.02
CA ASP A 334 3.60 32.53 20.65
C ASP A 334 2.09 32.46 20.34
N GLU A 335 1.42 33.62 20.23
CA GLU A 335 0.00 33.67 19.86
C GLU A 335 -0.22 33.29 18.39
N GLN A 336 0.64 33.75 17.49
CA GLN A 336 0.59 33.40 16.07
C GLN A 336 0.92 31.92 15.85
N GLU A 337 1.90 31.37 16.57
CA GLU A 337 2.22 29.94 16.54
C GLU A 337 1.06 29.10 17.07
N ALA A 338 0.41 29.51 18.17
CA ALA A 338 -0.76 28.83 18.69
C ALA A 338 -1.94 28.84 17.70
N LYS A 339 -2.17 29.96 17.00
CA LYS A 339 -3.16 30.05 15.92
C LYS A 339 -2.79 29.17 14.72
N TRP A 340 -1.52 29.16 14.34
CA TRP A 340 -1.00 28.32 13.26
C TRP A 340 -1.21 26.83 13.54
N LEU A 341 -0.91 26.39 14.77
CA LEU A 341 -1.15 25.01 15.21
C LEU A 341 -2.65 24.70 15.17
N LEU A 342 -3.49 25.56 15.73
CA LEU A 342 -4.94 25.35 15.74
C LEU A 342 -5.53 25.29 14.33
N ALA A 343 -5.06 26.13 13.41
CA ALA A 343 -5.46 26.09 12.02
C ALA A 343 -5.13 24.72 11.39
N ASN A 344 -3.92 24.22 11.61
CA ASN A 344 -3.50 22.92 11.11
C ASN A 344 -4.19 21.74 11.81
N MET A 345 -4.70 21.92 13.04
CA MET A 345 -5.49 20.90 13.74
C MET A 345 -6.90 20.71 13.17
N LEU A 346 -7.46 21.70 12.45
CA LEU A 346 -8.83 21.64 11.90
C LEU A 346 -9.04 20.43 10.98
N ASP A 347 -8.00 20.06 10.23
CA ASP A 347 -8.04 18.99 9.23
C ASP A 347 -7.21 17.76 9.64
N TRP A 348 -6.67 17.76 10.87
CA TRP A 348 -5.73 16.72 11.33
C TRP A 348 -6.33 15.32 11.29
N TYR A 349 -7.55 15.14 11.82
CA TYR A 349 -8.25 13.85 11.83
C TYR A 349 -8.50 13.31 10.42
N ARG A 350 -8.81 14.18 9.45
CA ARG A 350 -8.98 13.76 8.05
C ARG A 350 -7.66 13.28 7.45
N ARG A 351 -6.56 14.01 7.68
CA ARG A 351 -5.23 13.59 7.20
C ARG A 351 -4.78 12.28 7.84
N GLU A 352 -5.03 12.10 9.15
CA GLU A 352 -4.71 10.87 9.87
C GLU A 352 -5.45 9.65 9.29
N LYS A 353 -6.72 9.82 8.89
CA LYS A 353 -7.49 8.75 8.22
C LYS A 353 -6.87 8.27 6.91
N LYS A 354 -6.05 9.09 6.24
CA LYS A 354 -5.42 8.68 4.98
C LYS A 354 -4.52 7.46 5.19
N SER A 355 -3.69 7.47 6.24
CA SER A 355 -2.80 6.35 6.57
C SER A 355 -3.58 5.06 6.80
N PHE A 356 -4.68 5.13 7.56
CA PHE A 356 -5.58 4.00 7.76
C PHE A 356 -6.14 3.44 6.44
N TRP A 357 -6.66 4.31 5.56
CA TRP A 357 -7.22 3.85 4.29
C TRP A 357 -6.16 3.33 3.32
N TRP A 358 -4.96 3.92 3.31
CA TRP A 358 -3.85 3.41 2.52
C TRP A 358 -3.50 1.97 2.90
N GLU A 359 -3.51 1.65 4.18
CA GLU A 359 -3.28 0.29 4.66
C GLU A 359 -4.40 -0.67 4.22
N VAL A 360 -5.66 -0.25 4.36
CA VAL A 360 -6.81 -1.05 3.89
C VAL A 360 -6.73 -1.33 2.38
N PHE A 361 -6.28 -0.36 1.57
CA PHE A 361 -6.09 -0.56 0.13
C PHE A 361 -4.86 -1.44 -0.17
N ARG A 362 -3.76 -1.29 0.56
CA ARG A 362 -2.59 -2.17 0.43
C ARG A 362 -2.98 -3.63 0.66
N LEU A 363 -3.74 -3.92 1.72
CA LEU A 363 -4.22 -5.25 2.04
C LEU A 363 -5.15 -5.81 0.95
N GLN A 364 -5.94 -4.97 0.27
CA GLN A 364 -6.82 -5.42 -0.83
C GLN A 364 -6.05 -5.86 -2.09
N ASP A 365 -4.81 -5.41 -2.26
CA ASP A 365 -3.96 -5.79 -3.39
C ASP A 365 -3.22 -7.12 -3.17
N LEU A 366 -3.27 -7.68 -1.96
CA LEU A 366 -2.60 -8.92 -1.58
C LEU A 366 -3.44 -10.15 -1.93
N THR A 367 -2.76 -11.27 -2.19
CA THR A 367 -3.44 -12.57 -2.39
C THR A 367 -3.83 -13.18 -1.05
N ASP A 368 -4.75 -14.16 -1.07
CA ASP A 368 -5.16 -14.88 0.14
C ASP A 368 -3.96 -15.51 0.89
N GLU A 369 -2.93 -15.96 0.18
CA GLU A 369 -1.73 -16.55 0.78
C GLU A 369 -0.88 -15.55 1.55
N GLU A 370 -0.77 -14.31 1.04
CA GLU A 370 -0.03 -13.25 1.69
C GLU A 370 -0.80 -12.67 2.88
N LEU A 371 -2.12 -12.56 2.75
CA LEU A 371 -3.00 -12.12 3.82
C LEU A 371 -2.93 -13.03 5.06
N LEU A 372 -2.41 -14.26 4.96
CA LEU A 372 -2.15 -15.11 6.13
C LEU A 372 -1.03 -14.56 7.04
N GLU A 373 -0.13 -13.74 6.52
CA GLU A 373 0.97 -13.11 7.26
C GLU A 373 0.60 -11.70 7.76
N GLU A 374 -0.60 -11.21 7.41
CA GLU A 374 -1.07 -9.87 7.73
C GLU A 374 -2.00 -9.86 8.93
N ARG A 375 -1.60 -9.16 10.01
CA ARG A 375 -2.34 -9.17 11.27
C ARG A 375 -3.70 -8.48 11.18
N ASP A 376 -3.86 -7.51 10.27
CA ASP A 376 -5.13 -6.82 10.05
C ASP A 376 -6.03 -7.55 9.03
N ALA A 377 -5.73 -8.82 8.74
CA ALA A 377 -6.55 -9.70 7.93
C ALA A 377 -6.86 -11.03 8.65
N LEU A 378 -7.82 -11.76 8.08
CA LEU A 378 -8.11 -13.15 8.42
C LEU A 378 -8.41 -13.91 7.13
N SER A 379 -7.44 -14.68 6.65
CA SER A 379 -7.48 -15.36 5.34
C SER A 379 -7.75 -16.86 5.46
N GLY A 380 -8.08 -17.52 4.35
CA GLY A 380 -8.36 -18.95 4.27
C GLY A 380 -9.71 -19.34 4.87
N LEU A 381 -10.70 -18.45 4.78
CA LEU A 381 -12.05 -18.69 5.28
C LEU A 381 -12.78 -19.77 4.48
N ILE A 382 -13.38 -20.71 5.19
CA ILE A 382 -14.25 -21.75 4.62
C ILE A 382 -15.64 -21.62 5.24
N TYR A 383 -16.66 -21.39 4.41
CA TYR A 383 -18.03 -21.32 4.87
C TYR A 383 -18.51 -22.70 5.36
N THR A 384 -19.04 -22.75 6.58
CA THR A 384 -19.47 -24.00 7.23
C THR A 384 -20.87 -24.47 6.80
N ALA A 385 -21.47 -23.83 5.80
CA ALA A 385 -22.88 -23.99 5.42
C ALA A 385 -23.90 -23.64 6.52
N LYS A 386 -23.44 -23.03 7.63
CA LYS A 386 -24.29 -22.63 8.76
C LYS A 386 -24.58 -21.14 8.72
N ARG A 387 -25.89 -20.81 8.70
CA ARG A 387 -26.44 -19.46 8.81
C ARG A 387 -27.50 -19.42 9.90
N GLU A 388 -27.47 -18.41 10.75
CA GLU A 388 -28.46 -18.21 11.82
C GLU A 388 -29.06 -16.79 11.77
N PRO A 389 -30.36 -16.63 12.06
CA PRO A 389 -30.97 -15.31 12.21
C PRO A 389 -30.58 -14.69 13.55
N VAL A 390 -30.15 -13.43 13.53
CA VAL A 390 -29.88 -12.61 14.72
C VAL A 390 -30.65 -11.30 14.62
N LYS A 391 -31.73 -11.19 15.39
CA LYS A 391 -32.69 -10.06 15.33
C LYS A 391 -33.22 -9.87 13.90
N LYS A 392 -32.82 -8.78 13.23
CA LYS A 392 -33.21 -8.44 11.84
C LYS A 392 -32.08 -8.73 10.83
N SER A 393 -31.05 -9.45 11.24
CA SER A 393 -29.85 -9.76 10.45
C SER A 393 -29.61 -11.26 10.40
N PHE A 394 -28.61 -11.67 9.62
CA PHE A 394 -28.10 -13.04 9.60
C PHE A 394 -26.63 -13.05 9.97
N VAL A 395 -26.21 -14.16 10.59
CA VAL A 395 -24.81 -14.46 10.84
C VAL A 395 -24.42 -15.72 10.07
N ASP A 396 -23.26 -15.69 9.44
CA ASP A 396 -22.65 -16.82 8.74
C ASP A 396 -21.41 -17.28 9.51
N TYR A 397 -21.21 -18.59 9.57
CA TYR A 397 -20.10 -19.22 10.27
C TYR A 397 -19.02 -19.66 9.28
N TYR A 398 -17.78 -19.29 9.57
CA TYR A 398 -16.61 -19.65 8.78
C TYR A 398 -15.54 -20.28 9.68
N THR A 399 -14.83 -21.27 9.16
CA THR A 399 -13.57 -21.74 9.78
C THR A 399 -12.38 -21.04 9.14
N PHE A 400 -11.29 -20.90 9.89
CA PHE A 400 -10.05 -20.29 9.41
C PHE A 400 -8.81 -21.05 9.90
N PRO A 401 -7.69 -21.04 9.17
CA PRO A 401 -6.45 -21.69 9.64
C PRO A 401 -5.77 -20.95 10.78
N GLU A 402 -4.83 -21.58 11.46
CA GLU A 402 -3.98 -20.88 12.43
C GLU A 402 -3.22 -19.72 11.78
N GLN A 403 -3.44 -18.51 12.31
CA GLN A 403 -2.79 -17.26 11.89
C GLN A 403 -2.88 -16.22 13.01
N GLU A 404 -2.01 -15.21 12.97
CA GLU A 404 -2.12 -14.04 13.84
C GLU A 404 -3.16 -13.07 13.29
N THR A 405 -4.00 -12.50 14.15
CA THR A 405 -4.99 -11.49 13.72
C THR A 405 -5.28 -10.49 14.84
N THR A 406 -5.52 -9.24 14.47
CA THR A 406 -6.06 -8.18 15.34
C THR A 406 -7.59 -8.14 15.32
N ILE A 407 -8.22 -8.94 14.45
CA ILE A 407 -9.68 -8.97 14.27
C ILE A 407 -10.34 -9.54 15.53
N THR A 408 -11.29 -8.77 16.06
CA THR A 408 -12.05 -9.04 17.28
C THR A 408 -13.55 -8.78 17.07
N GLU A 409 -14.37 -9.16 18.05
CA GLU A 409 -15.80 -8.93 18.03
C GLU A 409 -16.13 -7.43 17.84
N GLY A 410 -17.07 -7.14 16.95
CA GLY A 410 -17.53 -5.78 16.66
C GLY A 410 -16.81 -5.11 15.49
N ASN A 411 -15.60 -5.55 15.11
CA ASN A 411 -14.87 -4.94 14.01
C ASN A 411 -15.65 -5.02 12.69
N VAL A 412 -15.65 -3.93 11.94
CA VAL A 412 -16.13 -3.89 10.55
C VAL A 412 -15.14 -4.63 9.67
N VAL A 413 -15.66 -5.50 8.78
CA VAL A 413 -14.82 -6.32 7.89
C VAL A 413 -15.18 -6.12 6.43
N ARG A 414 -14.13 -6.16 5.60
CA ARG A 414 -14.19 -5.95 4.15
C ARG A 414 -13.78 -7.19 3.39
N PHE A 415 -14.33 -7.32 2.18
CA PHE A 415 -13.92 -8.30 1.18
C PHE A 415 -14.08 -7.67 -0.22
N ARG A 416 -13.03 -7.76 -1.05
CA ARG A 416 -12.98 -7.19 -2.41
C ARG A 416 -13.47 -5.74 -2.47
N GLY A 417 -12.85 -4.89 -1.65
CA GLY A 417 -13.13 -3.45 -1.61
C GLY A 417 -14.47 -3.05 -0.97
N LYS A 418 -15.29 -3.99 -0.50
CA LYS A 418 -16.64 -3.69 0.05
C LYS A 418 -16.75 -4.10 1.50
N ASP A 419 -17.41 -3.26 2.31
CA ASP A 419 -17.82 -3.67 3.66
C ASP A 419 -18.90 -4.75 3.54
N ILE A 420 -18.67 -5.90 4.17
CA ILE A 420 -19.61 -7.03 4.10
C ILE A 420 -20.38 -7.27 5.39
N GLY A 421 -19.92 -6.68 6.50
CA GLY A 421 -20.55 -6.84 7.80
C GLY A 421 -19.63 -6.51 8.96
N THR A 422 -19.97 -7.07 10.12
CA THR A 422 -19.18 -6.96 11.35
C THR A 422 -18.91 -8.34 11.93
N VAL A 423 -17.79 -8.52 12.62
CA VAL A 423 -17.54 -9.75 13.38
C VAL A 423 -18.54 -9.85 14.53
N HIS A 424 -19.35 -10.89 14.55
CA HIS A 424 -20.29 -11.19 15.63
C HIS A 424 -19.60 -11.90 16.80
N SER A 425 -18.68 -12.82 16.49
CA SER A 425 -17.80 -13.47 17.44
C SER A 425 -16.63 -14.13 16.70
N ILE A 426 -15.52 -14.34 17.39
CA ILE A 426 -14.37 -15.06 16.88
C ILE A 426 -13.78 -15.92 18.00
N ASN A 427 -13.40 -17.15 17.69
CA ASN A 427 -12.77 -18.07 18.63
C ASN A 427 -11.52 -18.67 17.98
N ALA A 428 -10.35 -18.29 18.51
CA ALA A 428 -9.05 -18.73 18.02
C ALA A 428 -8.75 -20.21 18.33
N GLU A 429 -9.30 -20.76 19.42
CA GLU A 429 -9.11 -22.17 19.80
C GLU A 429 -9.90 -23.09 18.88
N THR A 430 -11.19 -22.78 18.66
CA THR A 430 -12.05 -23.57 17.77
C THR A 430 -11.89 -23.20 16.29
N ARG A 431 -11.10 -22.17 15.99
CA ARG A 431 -10.84 -21.68 14.62
C ARG A 431 -12.12 -21.31 13.86
N VAL A 432 -13.04 -20.63 14.53
CA VAL A 432 -14.34 -20.22 13.97
C VAL A 432 -14.54 -18.71 14.12
N VAL A 433 -14.91 -18.07 13.03
CA VAL A 433 -15.37 -16.67 13.00
C VAL A 433 -16.82 -16.63 12.53
N VAL A 434 -17.62 -15.81 13.21
CA VAL A 434 -19.03 -15.60 12.90
C VAL A 434 -19.20 -14.18 12.42
N VAL A 435 -19.63 -14.02 11.17
CA VAL A 435 -19.78 -12.69 10.55
C VAL A 435 -21.25 -12.34 10.46
N LYS A 436 -21.63 -11.23 11.09
CA LYS A 436 -22.96 -10.64 10.92
C LYS A 436 -22.96 -9.82 9.64
N LYS A 437 -23.57 -10.37 8.59
CA LYS A 437 -23.49 -9.79 7.25
C LYS A 437 -24.53 -8.71 7.02
N TYR A 438 -24.15 -7.72 6.23
CA TYR A 438 -25.09 -6.75 5.68
C TYR A 438 -26.03 -7.42 4.69
N LYS A 439 -27.25 -6.89 4.55
CA LYS A 439 -28.29 -7.45 3.68
C LYS A 439 -27.83 -7.57 2.23
N ALA A 440 -27.07 -6.59 1.74
CA ALA A 440 -26.53 -6.57 0.37
C ALA A 440 -25.40 -7.60 0.14
N SER A 441 -24.84 -8.15 1.22
CA SER A 441 -23.66 -9.02 1.17
C SER A 441 -24.00 -10.47 1.53
N LEU A 442 -25.29 -10.81 1.74
CA LEU A 442 -25.71 -12.14 2.19
C LEU A 442 -25.26 -13.26 1.26
N ASP A 443 -25.15 -13.03 -0.04
CA ASP A 443 -24.75 -14.06 -1.01
C ASP A 443 -23.23 -14.15 -1.22
N ILE A 444 -22.46 -13.25 -0.60
CA ILE A 444 -21.00 -13.23 -0.72
C ILE A 444 -20.37 -14.23 0.24
N GLN A 445 -19.62 -15.20 -0.24
CA GLN A 445 -18.80 -16.07 0.62
C GLN A 445 -17.35 -15.58 0.58
N PRO A 446 -16.90 -14.81 1.59
CA PRO A 446 -15.54 -14.31 1.62
C PRO A 446 -14.55 -15.45 1.83
N THR A 447 -13.42 -15.42 1.12
CA THR A 447 -12.25 -16.28 1.37
C THR A 447 -11.28 -15.64 2.36
N HIS A 448 -11.38 -14.32 2.58
CA HIS A 448 -10.64 -13.58 3.59
C HIS A 448 -11.48 -12.42 4.13
N LEU A 449 -11.06 -11.84 5.25
CA LEU A 449 -11.59 -10.60 5.82
C LEU A 449 -10.44 -9.62 6.02
N ILE A 450 -10.63 -8.37 5.64
CA ILE A 450 -9.74 -7.26 6.00
C ILE A 450 -10.43 -6.45 7.09
N CYS A 451 -9.71 -6.20 8.18
CA CYS A 451 -10.17 -5.33 9.26
C CYS A 451 -10.23 -3.89 8.74
N ALA A 452 -11.41 -3.28 8.84
CA ALA A 452 -11.61 -1.87 8.52
C ALA A 452 -12.31 -1.17 9.69
N ASP A 453 -11.94 -1.52 10.91
CA ASP A 453 -12.54 -0.93 12.09
C ASP A 453 -11.96 0.45 12.36
N PHE A 454 -12.80 1.46 12.16
CA PHE A 454 -12.44 2.86 12.34
C PHE A 454 -13.18 3.44 13.54
N ILE A 455 -12.42 3.90 14.54
CA ILE A 455 -12.98 4.60 15.69
C ILE A 455 -13.43 5.99 15.23
N SER A 456 -14.74 6.25 15.33
CA SER A 456 -15.31 7.55 14.95
C SER A 456 -14.64 8.70 15.71
N ASP A 457 -14.04 9.62 14.97
CA ASP A 457 -13.43 10.85 15.48
C ASP A 457 -14.32 12.08 15.36
N LYS A 458 -15.55 11.90 14.84
CA LYS A 458 -16.49 12.99 14.57
C LYS A 458 -16.67 13.92 15.78
N ALA A 459 -16.83 13.36 16.98
CA ALA A 459 -16.98 14.18 18.19
C ALA A 459 -15.74 15.05 18.49
N LYS A 460 -14.54 14.52 18.23
CA LYS A 460 -13.26 15.19 18.45
C LYS A 460 -13.00 16.26 17.39
N GLU A 461 -13.22 15.94 16.13
CA GLU A 461 -13.17 16.90 15.01
C GLU A 461 -14.10 18.09 15.27
N GLN A 462 -15.35 17.82 15.62
CA GLN A 462 -16.33 18.86 15.94
C GLN A 462 -15.93 19.69 17.16
N ALA A 463 -15.20 19.12 18.12
CA ALA A 463 -14.68 19.86 19.26
C ALA A 463 -13.56 20.84 18.85
N ILE A 464 -12.66 20.45 17.95
CA ILE A 464 -11.62 21.34 17.41
C ILE A 464 -12.24 22.49 16.63
N ILE A 465 -13.23 22.21 15.78
CA ILE A 465 -13.93 23.25 15.01
C ILE A 465 -14.60 24.27 15.93
N ARG A 466 -15.37 23.82 16.94
CA ARG A 466 -15.99 24.72 17.93
C ARG A 466 -14.94 25.53 18.70
N PHE A 467 -13.80 24.93 18.99
CA PHE A 467 -12.71 25.59 19.69
C PHE A 467 -12.05 26.67 18.82
N ALA A 468 -11.83 26.41 17.53
CA ALA A 468 -11.35 27.38 16.56
C ALA A 468 -12.32 28.56 16.40
N GLU A 469 -13.62 28.30 16.23
CA GLU A 469 -14.66 29.33 16.20
C GLU A 469 -14.59 30.25 17.43
N ARG A 470 -14.39 29.66 18.62
CA ARG A 470 -14.25 30.42 19.86
C ARG A 470 -12.97 31.25 19.92
N VAL A 471 -11.84 30.73 19.45
CA VAL A 471 -10.57 31.47 19.38
C VAL A 471 -10.66 32.64 18.41
N ILE A 472 -11.36 32.47 17.28
CA ILE A 472 -11.59 33.56 16.33
C ILE A 472 -12.48 34.65 16.95
N GLN A 473 -13.52 34.26 17.70
CA GLN A 473 -14.43 35.19 18.35
C GLN A 473 -13.81 35.94 19.53
N ASP A 474 -13.11 35.23 20.42
CA ASP A 474 -12.62 35.78 21.70
C ASP A 474 -11.16 36.23 21.65
N GLY A 475 -10.39 35.77 20.66
CA GLY A 475 -8.94 35.81 20.67
C GLY A 475 -8.31 34.65 21.45
N ILE A 476 -7.07 34.30 21.07
CA ILE A 476 -6.31 33.19 21.67
C ILE A 476 -5.97 33.47 23.14
N ASP A 477 -5.67 34.71 23.53
CA ASP A 477 -5.49 35.11 24.93
C ASP A 477 -6.68 35.89 25.53
N GLY A 478 -7.71 36.21 24.75
CA GLY A 478 -8.86 36.98 25.24
C GLY A 478 -9.72 36.22 26.26
N LYS A 479 -10.54 36.91 27.05
CA LYS A 479 -11.34 36.29 28.13
C LYS A 479 -12.38 35.31 27.55
N GLY A 480 -12.64 34.18 28.22
CA GLY A 480 -13.68 33.24 27.77
C GLY A 480 -13.50 31.80 28.27
N SER A 481 -14.36 30.91 27.77
CA SER A 481 -14.30 29.46 28.03
C SER A 481 -13.03 28.81 27.45
N HIS A 482 -12.80 27.54 27.79
CA HIS A 482 -11.67 26.74 27.28
C HIS A 482 -10.29 27.38 27.48
N ARG A 483 -10.11 28.16 28.56
CA ARG A 483 -8.84 28.84 28.86
C ARG A 483 -7.66 27.87 28.93
N ALA A 484 -7.82 26.73 29.60
CA ALA A 484 -6.77 25.73 29.74
C ALA A 484 -6.27 25.19 28.38
N ALA A 485 -7.18 24.97 27.41
CA ALA A 485 -6.80 24.52 26.07
C ALA A 485 -6.04 25.60 25.29
N ARG A 486 -6.42 26.88 25.44
CA ARG A 486 -5.72 28.01 24.82
C ARG A 486 -4.33 28.22 25.42
N ASP A 487 -4.22 28.10 26.75
CA ASP A 487 -2.93 28.15 27.44
C ASP A 487 -2.02 27.00 27.00
N LEU A 488 -2.56 25.79 26.85
CA LEU A 488 -1.82 24.62 26.35
C LEU A 488 -1.26 24.87 24.94
N LEU A 489 -2.06 25.42 24.02
CA LEU A 489 -1.59 25.77 22.67
C LEU A 489 -0.48 26.83 22.69
N MET A 490 -0.60 27.83 23.56
CA MET A 490 0.43 28.86 23.77
C MET A 490 1.61 28.36 24.61
N ARG A 491 1.65 27.08 24.98
CA ARG A 491 2.67 26.48 25.88
C ARG A 491 2.81 27.20 27.22
N LYS A 492 1.72 27.83 27.68
CA LYS A 492 1.64 28.49 28.98
C LYS A 492 1.35 27.45 30.08
N PRO A 493 1.91 27.62 31.29
CA PRO A 493 1.53 26.80 32.42
C PRO A 493 0.03 26.96 32.74
N PRO A 494 -0.64 25.91 33.25
CA PRO A 494 -2.06 25.99 33.56
C PRO A 494 -2.33 27.07 34.61
N ARG A 495 -3.34 27.90 34.38
CA ARG A 495 -3.77 28.93 35.33
C ARG A 495 -4.52 28.28 36.50
N THR A 496 -3.81 27.96 37.57
CA THR A 496 -4.39 27.35 38.78
C THR A 496 -4.75 28.42 39.80
N LYS A 497 -5.76 28.15 40.64
CA LYS A 497 -6.14 29.02 41.77
C LYS A 497 -5.18 28.90 42.98
N GLY A 498 -4.19 28.01 42.91
CA GLY A 498 -3.20 27.72 43.95
C GLY A 498 -1.84 27.41 43.35
N ASN A 499 -0.79 27.47 44.17
CA ASN A 499 0.60 27.31 43.72
C ASN A 499 0.86 25.90 43.16
N LEU A 500 1.34 25.81 41.92
CA LEU A 500 1.77 24.53 41.31
C LEU A 500 3.03 23.95 41.98
N SER A 501 3.78 24.78 42.72
CA SER A 501 5.05 24.42 43.36
C SER A 501 4.93 23.40 44.49
N GLU A 502 3.72 23.01 44.91
CA GLU A 502 3.51 21.93 45.89
C GLU A 502 3.16 20.57 45.25
N LEU A 503 3.01 20.51 43.92
CA LEU A 503 2.70 19.26 43.21
C LEU A 503 3.99 18.55 42.77
N ILE A 504 4.64 17.92 43.74
CA ILE A 504 5.76 17.00 43.55
C ILE A 504 5.31 15.82 42.66
N SER A 505 6.00 15.66 41.54
CA SER A 505 5.95 14.53 40.58
C SER A 505 4.59 14.25 39.92
N ALA A 506 4.46 14.70 38.67
CA ALA A 506 3.36 14.29 37.77
C ALA A 506 3.32 12.75 37.54
N GLN A 507 4.45 12.06 37.68
CA GLN A 507 4.54 10.60 37.57
C GLN A 507 3.96 9.86 38.79
N ALA A 508 3.99 10.46 39.98
CA ALA A 508 3.51 9.81 41.20
C ALA A 508 1.98 9.70 41.30
N ARG A 509 1.22 10.45 40.48
CA ARG A 509 -0.25 10.47 40.49
C ARG A 509 -0.92 9.85 39.27
N GLY A 510 -0.16 9.36 38.29
CA GLY A 510 -0.71 8.62 37.13
C GLY A 510 -1.40 7.30 37.50
N ILE A 511 -1.22 6.82 38.74
CA ILE A 511 -1.77 5.56 39.25
C ILE A 511 -3.15 5.75 39.92
N ASP A 512 -3.53 6.98 40.31
CA ASP A 512 -4.81 7.26 40.99
C ASP A 512 -5.93 7.76 40.05
N TRP A 513 -5.72 7.68 38.73
CA TRP A 513 -6.71 8.02 37.69
C TRP A 513 -7.16 6.79 36.88
N VAL A 514 -7.32 5.65 37.57
CA VAL A 514 -8.08 4.48 37.09
C VAL A 514 -9.28 4.25 37.99
#